data_AF-A0A6B2GCM2-F1
#
_entry.id   AF-A0A6B2GCM2-F1
#
_cell.length_a   1.000
_cell.length_b   1.000
_cell.length_c   1.000
_cell.angle_alpha   90.00
_cell.angle_beta   90.00
_cell.angle_gamma   90.00
#
_symmetry.space_group_name_H-M   'P 1'
#
loop_
_entity.id
_entity.type
_entity.pdbx_description
1 polymer ?
#
loop_
_entity_poly.entity_id
_entity_poly.type
_entity_poly.pdbx_seq_one_letter_code
_entity_poly.pdbx_strand_id
1 'polypeptide(L)'
;MRKCRILKFSTFILVMMILYFYLKKDYKQEIYAENLCGNYKKILLDKIKNNQLYSYHIPNDCKINGQQSSENGTREIKILFLLIIDGTRFLQVMRLLNILYDKKHFYLIHVDNRSLYLYEDLYENLKF
;
A
#
# COMPACT_ATOMS: atom_id res chain seq x y z
N MET A 1 -24.78 -16.71 -49.49
CA MET A 1 -25.00 -15.33 -48.99
C MET A 1 -24.58 -15.26 -47.52
N ARG A 2 -23.49 -14.56 -47.21
CA ARG A 2 -22.91 -14.52 -45.85
C ARG A 2 -23.68 -13.52 -44.98
N LYS A 3 -24.38 -14.01 -43.96
CA LYS A 3 -25.00 -13.17 -42.91
C LYS A 3 -23.88 -12.59 -42.04
N CYS A 4 -23.62 -11.30 -42.17
CA CYS A 4 -22.77 -10.53 -41.26
C CYS A 4 -23.59 -10.23 -40.00
N ARG A 5 -23.27 -10.91 -38.88
CA ARG A 5 -23.87 -10.63 -37.58
C ARG A 5 -23.17 -9.39 -37.01
N ILE A 6 -23.83 -8.25 -37.11
CA ILE A 6 -23.54 -7.03 -36.35
C ILE A 6 -23.78 -7.36 -34.87
N LEU A 7 -22.72 -7.80 -34.18
CA LEU A 7 -22.77 -8.14 -32.77
C LEU A 7 -22.67 -6.84 -31.95
N LYS A 8 -23.84 -6.40 -31.48
CA LYS A 8 -24.07 -5.74 -30.19
C LYS A 8 -23.18 -4.53 -29.85
N PHE A 9 -23.32 -3.46 -30.62
CA PHE A 9 -22.90 -2.10 -30.22
C PHE A 9 -23.54 -1.67 -28.87
N SER A 10 -24.74 -2.21 -28.57
CA SER A 10 -25.49 -1.93 -27.35
C SER A 10 -24.83 -2.46 -26.07
N THR A 11 -24.18 -3.63 -26.08
CA THR A 11 -23.54 -4.18 -24.87
C THR A 11 -22.26 -3.44 -24.51
N PHE A 12 -21.54 -2.91 -25.50
CA PHE A 12 -20.30 -2.17 -25.28
C PHE A 12 -20.56 -0.82 -24.58
N ILE A 13 -21.61 -0.10 -25.01
CA ILE A 13 -22.04 1.15 -24.36
C ILE A 13 -22.49 0.88 -22.92
N LEU A 14 -23.17 -0.24 -22.68
CA LEU A 14 -23.67 -0.60 -21.35
C LEU A 14 -22.52 -0.97 -20.40
N VAL A 15 -21.50 -1.70 -20.88
CA VAL A 15 -20.28 -1.99 -20.11
C VAL A 15 -19.50 -0.71 -19.82
N MET A 16 -19.34 0.19 -20.80
CA MET A 16 -18.69 1.49 -20.60
C MET A 16 -19.46 2.39 -19.63
N MET A 17 -20.79 2.38 -19.68
CA MET A 17 -21.63 3.10 -18.73
C MET A 17 -21.53 2.51 -17.32
N ILE A 18 -21.50 1.18 -17.17
CA ILE A 18 -21.30 0.53 -15.87
C ILE A 18 -19.91 0.84 -15.32
N LEU A 19 -18.85 0.79 -16.14
CA LEU A 19 -17.48 1.13 -15.75
C LEU A 19 -17.36 2.61 -15.35
N TYR A 20 -17.98 3.51 -16.14
CA TYR A 20 -18.04 4.94 -15.84
C TYR A 20 -18.81 5.20 -14.54
N PHE A 21 -19.91 4.48 -14.30
CA PHE A 21 -20.68 4.60 -13.07
C PHE A 21 -19.92 4.06 -11.86
N TYR A 22 -19.13 2.98 -12.03
CA TYR A 22 -18.25 2.43 -11.00
C TYR A 22 -17.13 3.42 -10.64
N LEU A 23 -16.40 3.93 -11.64
CA LEU A 23 -15.34 4.93 -11.43
C LEU A 23 -15.87 6.23 -10.79
N LYS A 24 -17.08 6.66 -11.14
CA LYS A 24 -17.71 7.85 -10.53
C LYS A 24 -18.17 7.61 -9.09
N LYS A 25 -18.36 6.36 -8.68
CA LYS A 25 -18.73 6.01 -7.30
C LYS A 25 -17.53 6.16 -6.35
N ASP A 26 -16.32 5.85 -6.81
CA ASP A 26 -15.10 5.99 -6.01
C ASP A 26 -14.71 7.47 -5.82
N TYR A 27 -14.81 8.29 -6.88
CA TYR A 27 -14.58 9.73 -6.78
C TYR A 27 -15.61 10.44 -5.87
N LYS A 28 -16.85 9.93 -5.78
CA LYS A 28 -17.85 10.45 -4.84
C LYS A 28 -17.56 10.02 -3.40
N GLN A 29 -17.04 8.81 -3.16
CA GLN A 29 -16.68 8.36 -1.80
C GLN A 29 -15.52 9.18 -1.22
N GLU A 30 -14.55 9.61 -2.03
CA GLU A 30 -13.51 10.55 -1.61
C GLU A 30 -14.07 11.95 -1.25
N ILE A 31 -15.04 12.46 -2.03
CA ILE A 31 -15.70 13.74 -1.70
C ILE A 31 -16.60 13.63 -0.43
N TYR A 32 -17.18 12.47 -0.14
CA TYR A 32 -17.91 12.25 1.11
C TYR A 32 -16.97 12.13 2.33
N ALA A 33 -15.74 11.64 2.15
CA ALA A 33 -14.71 11.67 3.20
C ALA A 33 -14.21 13.10 3.49
N GLU A 34 -14.11 13.95 2.46
CA GLU A 34 -13.80 15.37 2.65
C GLU A 34 -14.91 16.19 3.33
N ASN A 35 -16.16 15.70 3.36
CA ASN A 35 -17.27 16.36 4.07
C ASN A 35 -17.55 15.79 5.47
N LEU A 36 -17.00 14.62 5.85
CA LEU A 36 -16.80 14.28 7.27
C LEU A 36 -15.69 15.15 7.89
N CYS A 37 -14.88 15.76 7.02
CA CYS A 37 -13.86 16.74 7.33
C CYS A 37 -14.45 18.14 7.64
N GLY A 38 -15.41 18.23 8.55
CA GLY A 38 -15.83 19.51 9.16
C GLY A 38 -15.63 19.55 10.67
N ASN A 39 -15.96 18.44 11.34
CA ASN A 39 -16.00 18.37 12.80
C ASN A 39 -14.64 18.02 13.41
N TYR A 40 -13.88 17.16 12.73
CA TYR A 40 -12.50 16.80 13.09
C TYR A 40 -11.60 18.04 13.22
N LYS A 41 -11.74 19.07 12.36
CA LYS A 41 -10.90 20.26 12.38
C LYS A 41 -11.15 21.08 13.64
N LYS A 42 -12.41 21.21 14.08
CA LYS A 42 -12.77 21.90 15.32
C LYS A 42 -12.29 21.11 16.55
N ILE A 43 -12.52 19.80 16.57
CA ILE A 43 -12.05 18.90 17.64
C ILE A 43 -10.52 18.87 17.70
N LEU A 44 -9.83 18.88 16.56
CA LEU A 44 -8.38 18.93 16.46
C LEU A 44 -7.85 20.28 16.94
N LEU A 45 -8.49 21.40 16.54
CA LEU A 45 -8.13 22.74 16.99
C LEU A 45 -8.35 22.93 18.49
N ASP A 46 -9.41 22.37 19.07
CA ASP A 46 -9.66 22.43 20.51
C ASP A 46 -8.66 21.55 21.28
N LYS A 47 -8.28 20.38 20.75
CA LYS A 47 -7.20 19.56 21.33
C LYS A 47 -5.80 20.20 21.19
N ILE A 48 -5.55 20.96 20.12
CA ILE A 48 -4.33 21.76 19.93
C ILE A 48 -4.29 22.91 20.95
N LYS A 49 -5.39 23.65 21.11
CA LYS A 49 -5.50 24.75 22.09
C LYS A 49 -5.29 24.29 23.52
N ASN A 50 -5.69 23.05 23.84
CA ASN A 50 -5.57 22.48 25.16
C ASN A 50 -4.26 21.69 25.38
N ASN A 51 -3.30 21.69 24.44
CA ASN A 51 -2.07 20.87 24.50
C ASN A 51 -2.35 19.40 24.88
N GLN A 52 -3.41 18.82 24.32
CA GLN A 52 -3.84 17.44 24.60
C GLN A 52 -3.74 16.53 23.37
N LEU A 53 -3.14 17.02 22.28
CA LEU A 53 -3.06 16.25 21.03
C LEU A 53 -2.06 15.08 21.13
N TYR A 54 -1.02 15.24 21.94
CA TYR A 54 0.04 14.24 22.14
C TYR A 54 0.33 14.06 23.63
N SER A 55 0.70 12.85 24.02
CA SER A 55 1.21 12.60 25.38
C SER A 55 2.61 13.22 25.50
N TYR A 56 2.77 14.14 26.46
CA TYR A 56 4.07 14.75 26.75
C TYR A 56 4.95 13.86 27.65
N HIS A 57 4.36 12.82 28.27
CA HIS A 57 5.09 11.89 29.12
C HIS A 57 5.25 10.56 28.40
N ILE A 58 6.45 10.32 27.88
CA ILE A 58 6.88 9.02 27.33
C ILE A 58 7.82 8.42 28.37
N PRO A 59 7.45 7.33 29.05
CA PRO A 59 8.33 6.72 30.05
C PRO A 59 9.60 6.17 29.39
N ASN A 60 10.74 6.44 30.01
CA ASN A 60 12.05 5.94 29.57
C ASN A 60 12.35 4.62 30.27
N ASP A 61 11.87 3.51 29.72
CA ASP A 61 12.04 2.16 30.29
C ASP A 61 13.37 1.47 29.88
N CYS A 62 14.31 2.23 29.30
CA CYS A 62 15.59 1.69 28.84
C CYS A 62 16.52 1.36 30.02
N LYS A 63 16.66 0.07 30.35
CA LYS A 63 17.71 -0.44 31.26
C LYS A 63 19.01 -0.62 30.47
N ILE A 64 19.91 0.37 30.49
CA ILE A 64 21.24 0.27 29.87
C ILE A 64 22.17 -0.53 30.78
N ASN A 65 21.98 -1.84 30.86
CA ASN A 65 23.04 -2.74 31.30
C ASN A 65 23.53 -3.46 30.05
N GLY A 66 24.58 -2.90 29.46
CA GLY A 66 25.17 -3.37 28.20
C GLY A 66 25.71 -4.78 28.33
N GLN A 67 24.87 -5.77 28.07
CA GLN A 67 25.32 -7.11 27.74
C GLN A 67 25.23 -7.26 26.24
N GLN A 68 26.33 -6.96 25.56
CA GLN A 68 26.58 -7.52 24.23
C GLN A 68 26.76 -9.02 24.43
N SER A 69 25.67 -9.78 24.33
CA SER A 69 25.73 -11.22 24.21
C SER A 69 26.34 -11.53 22.83
N SER A 70 27.67 -11.62 22.78
CA SER A 70 28.41 -12.27 21.70
C SER A 70 28.18 -13.79 21.78
N GLU A 71 26.92 -14.21 21.66
CA GLU A 71 26.61 -15.59 21.35
C GLU A 71 26.98 -15.79 19.87
N ASN A 72 28.25 -16.14 19.63
CA ASN A 72 28.75 -16.71 18.37
C ASN A 72 28.16 -18.10 18.14
N GLY A 73 26.84 -18.24 18.31
CA GLY A 73 26.09 -19.38 17.86
C GLY A 73 25.76 -19.15 16.39
N THR A 74 26.05 -20.13 15.56
CA THR A 74 25.63 -20.25 14.15
C THR A 74 24.11 -20.38 14.02
N ARG A 75 23.35 -19.55 14.72
CA ARG A 75 21.89 -19.48 14.61
C ARG A 75 21.55 -18.73 13.35
N GLU A 76 20.96 -19.46 12.42
CA GLU A 76 20.42 -18.90 11.19
C GLU A 76 19.33 -17.87 11.50
N ILE A 77 19.59 -16.60 11.20
CA ILE A 77 18.66 -15.49 11.43
C ILE A 77 17.71 -15.37 10.23
N LYS A 78 16.41 -15.24 10.50
CA LYS A 78 15.39 -14.94 9.48
C LYS A 78 15.02 -13.47 9.56
N ILE A 79 15.20 -12.73 8.47
CA ILE A 79 14.93 -11.29 8.37
C ILE A 79 13.58 -11.09 7.68
N LEU A 80 12.80 -10.11 8.16
CA LEU A 80 11.60 -9.61 7.48
C LEU A 80 11.96 -8.29 6.76
N PHE A 81 11.98 -8.33 5.43
CA PHE A 81 12.16 -7.15 4.59
C PHE A 81 10.81 -6.50 4.31
N LEU A 82 10.62 -5.28 4.77
CA LEU A 82 9.49 -4.42 4.38
C LEU A 82 9.96 -3.47 3.26
N LEU A 83 9.47 -3.69 2.05
CA LEU A 83 9.78 -2.86 0.88
C LEU A 83 8.60 -1.96 0.59
N ILE A 84 8.79 -0.65 0.70
CA ILE A 84 7.80 0.36 0.33
C ILE A 84 8.22 0.93 -1.02
N ILE A 85 7.42 0.70 -2.05
CA ILE A 85 7.78 0.97 -3.45
C ILE A 85 6.72 1.84 -4.11
N ASP A 86 7.18 2.83 -4.89
CA ASP A 86 6.34 3.69 -5.74
C ASP A 86 6.95 3.82 -7.15
N GLY A 87 6.13 4.21 -8.13
CA GLY A 87 6.53 4.51 -9.50
C GLY A 87 6.34 3.36 -10.50
N THR A 88 7.04 3.43 -11.64
CA THR A 88 6.86 2.54 -12.82
C THR A 88 8.06 1.64 -13.12
N ARG A 89 9.09 1.66 -12.28
CA ARG A 89 10.39 1.03 -12.57
C ARG A 89 10.43 -0.44 -12.15
N PHE A 90 9.49 -1.24 -12.65
CA PHE A 90 9.35 -2.67 -12.35
C PHE A 90 10.68 -3.43 -12.47
N LEU A 91 11.42 -3.24 -13.56
CA LEU A 91 12.71 -3.90 -13.80
C LEU A 91 13.74 -3.61 -12.70
N GLN A 92 13.74 -2.41 -12.12
CA GLN A 92 14.68 -2.07 -11.06
C GLN A 92 14.30 -2.75 -9.74
N VAL A 93 13.00 -2.84 -9.46
CA VAL A 93 12.48 -3.56 -8.30
C VAL A 93 12.83 -5.04 -8.40
N MET A 94 12.63 -5.66 -9.57
CA MET A 94 13.01 -7.05 -9.79
C MET A 94 14.52 -7.29 -9.65
N ARG A 95 15.36 -6.37 -10.15
CA ARG A 95 16.81 -6.44 -9.94
C ARG A 95 17.17 -6.43 -8.46
N LEU A 96 16.52 -5.59 -7.67
CA LEU A 96 16.74 -5.51 -6.23
C LEU A 96 16.28 -6.79 -5.53
N LEU A 97 15.06 -7.25 -5.81
CA LEU A 97 14.51 -8.48 -5.23
C LEU A 97 15.40 -9.68 -5.53
N ASN A 98 15.91 -9.81 -6.75
CA ASN A 98 16.81 -10.91 -7.13
C ASN A 98 18.12 -10.92 -6.33
N ILE A 99 18.64 -9.75 -5.95
CA ILE A 99 19.86 -9.66 -5.13
C ILE A 99 19.57 -9.97 -3.67
N LEU A 100 18.41 -9.53 -3.16
CA LEU A 100 18.04 -9.69 -1.76
C LEU A 100 17.42 -11.04 -1.44
N TYR A 101 16.93 -11.78 -2.44
CA TYR A 101 16.11 -12.98 -2.23
C TYR A 101 16.90 -14.16 -1.68
N ASP A 102 16.52 -14.62 -0.49
CA ASP A 102 16.85 -15.92 0.07
C ASP A 102 15.56 -16.55 0.61
N LYS A 103 15.36 -17.84 0.33
CA LYS A 103 14.22 -18.65 0.80
C LYS A 103 14.04 -18.65 2.33
N LYS A 104 15.08 -18.27 3.10
CA LYS A 104 15.05 -18.20 4.57
C LYS A 104 14.42 -16.93 5.10
N HIS A 105 14.28 -15.91 4.27
CA HIS A 105 13.80 -14.58 4.66
C HIS A 105 12.36 -14.35 4.19
N PHE A 106 11.71 -13.36 4.79
CA PHE A 106 10.35 -12.95 4.46
C PHE A 106 10.36 -11.58 3.80
N TYR A 107 9.50 -11.38 2.80
CA TYR A 107 9.42 -10.15 2.03
C TYR A 107 7.97 -9.66 2.03
N LEU A 108 7.75 -8.48 2.62
CA LEU A 108 6.48 -7.78 2.57
C LEU A 108 6.66 -6.56 1.66
N ILE A 109 5.95 -6.54 0.54
CA ILE A 109 6.04 -5.46 -0.44
C ILE A 109 4.76 -4.64 -0.36
N HIS A 110 4.90 -3.37 0.04
CA HIS A 110 3.85 -2.38 -0.02
C HIS A 110 4.03 -1.51 -1.26
N VAL A 111 3.04 -1.52 -2.16
CA VAL A 111 3.00 -0.67 -3.35
C VAL A 111 2.03 0.48 -3.08
N ASP A 112 2.43 1.71 -3.42
CA ASP A 112 1.55 2.87 -3.34
C ASP A 112 0.28 2.65 -4.19
N ASN A 113 -0.87 3.02 -3.65
CA ASN A 113 -2.18 2.92 -4.29
C ASN A 113 -2.25 3.63 -5.66
N ARG A 114 -1.39 4.64 -5.89
CA ARG A 114 -1.33 5.38 -7.16
C ARG A 114 -0.63 4.60 -8.29
N SER A 115 0.16 3.59 -7.95
CA SER A 115 1.06 2.88 -8.88
C SER A 115 0.49 1.51 -9.30
N LEU A 116 -0.74 1.51 -9.84
CA LEU A 116 -1.47 0.29 -10.22
C LEU A 116 -0.69 -0.59 -11.20
N TYR A 117 -0.06 0.01 -12.21
CA TYR A 117 0.72 -0.74 -13.20
C TYR A 117 1.87 -1.54 -12.57
N LEU A 118 2.59 -0.95 -11.61
CA LEU A 118 3.66 -1.65 -10.90
C LEU A 118 3.11 -2.76 -10.00
N TYR A 119 1.95 -2.53 -9.38
CA TYR A 119 1.27 -3.55 -8.58
C TYR A 119 0.88 -4.76 -9.46
N GLU A 120 0.27 -4.52 -10.61
CA GLU A 120 -0.12 -5.57 -11.57
C GLU A 120 1.10 -6.33 -12.07
N ASP A 121 2.15 -5.63 -12.52
CA ASP A 121 3.40 -6.25 -12.96
C ASP A 121 4.02 -7.12 -11.86
N LEU A 122 4.08 -6.63 -10.62
CA LEU A 122 4.60 -7.39 -9.48
C LEU A 122 3.72 -8.60 -9.17
N TYR A 123 2.39 -8.43 -9.17
CA TYR A 123 1.45 -9.50 -8.87
C TYR A 123 1.48 -10.63 -9.91
N GLU A 124 1.64 -10.29 -11.18
CA GLU A 124 1.74 -11.28 -12.25
C GLU A 124 3.09 -12.02 -12.26
N ASN A 125 4.19 -11.31 -12.01
CA ASN A 125 5.54 -11.86 -12.12
C ASN A 125 6.09 -12.48 -10.82
N LEU A 126 5.56 -12.15 -9.65
CA LEU A 126 5.95 -12.74 -8.36
C LEU A 126 5.07 -13.92 -7.94
N LYS A 127 4.60 -14.72 -8.91
CA LYS A 127 3.96 -16.01 -8.62
C LYS A 127 5.04 -17.02 -8.22
N PHE A 128 5.22 -17.21 -6.92
CA PHE A 128 5.99 -18.31 -6.33
C PHE A 128 5.19 -19.62 -6.37
#